data_AF-A0AAV0DHM4-F1
#
_entry.id   AF-A0AAV0DHM4-F1
#
_cell.length_a   1.000
_cell.length_b   1.000
_cell.length_c   1.000
_cell.angle_alpha   90.00
_cell.angle_beta   90.00
_cell.angle_gamma   90.00
#
_symmetry.space_group_name_H-M   'P 1'
#
loop_
_entity.id
_entity.type
_entity.pdbx_description
1 polymer ?
#
loop_
_entity_poly.entity_id
_entity_poly.type
_entity_poly.pdbx_seq_one_letter_code
_entity_poly.pdbx_strand_id
1 'polypeptide(L)'
;MEHMIHHESLPLIEENNLIREIKQLKQLRDQLSSNIGSCVEVQQALDNRAQIEDNLKNLKSELHILKNKVSEVEAVVVAVSLKYEEESKTHKELRDQYKAANELRQAARGNLQNLRKALFEKNKHFRMYKDDSITASKLAASKDTEALHHLCANQVEKFMDLWNGDEEFRKEYVRSNMRSTIRRFGTLDGRSLGPDESPLVLLPVYDVAERTRKLGSKTLEVDLVSPNEARNPTVKVAGNETEDQETVKCNLENVDTGSGWDGRKDDKAEDVQTKEELELAWKEEGLRKLEIAVRLKEQRRLEEIIKAKEALERKKRNAEKAQLRAELRAQKEAEQKEKEREKRLRKKERKNEGGPIGDVMRSGINMNENESREAAMDECGQATVAAGKKTHQCTKQSKTKSTPLPPLRNKSKRRLQQWLRIILTSIVVIVLFLLGNIGFFASLKQRQNVP
;
A
#
# COMPACT_ATOMS: atom_id res chain seq x y z
N MET A 1 109.51 -62.20 31.95
CA MET A 1 109.04 -60.84 31.61
C MET A 1 108.23 -60.35 32.79
N GLU A 2 108.90 -59.71 33.74
CA GLU A 2 108.35 -59.46 35.07
C GLU A 2 108.04 -57.97 35.29
N HIS A 3 106.78 -57.66 35.53
CA HIS A 3 106.45 -56.49 36.35
C HIS A 3 106.38 -56.96 37.81
N MET A 4 107.35 -56.53 38.61
CA MET A 4 107.45 -56.91 40.02
C MET A 4 106.29 -56.30 40.83
N ILE A 5 105.27 -57.11 41.13
CA ILE A 5 104.24 -56.76 42.10
C ILE A 5 104.90 -56.69 43.47
N HIS A 6 105.19 -55.47 43.93
CA HIS A 6 105.70 -55.22 45.27
C HIS A 6 104.54 -55.35 46.25
N HIS A 7 104.60 -56.36 47.12
CA HIS A 7 103.64 -56.53 48.22
C HIS A 7 104.04 -55.65 49.40
N GLU A 8 103.88 -54.33 49.25
CA GLU A 8 103.90 -53.41 50.38
C GLU A 8 102.65 -53.66 51.25
N SER A 9 102.86 -54.14 52.47
CA SER A 9 101.78 -54.41 53.42
C SER A 9 101.26 -53.09 53.99
N LEU A 10 100.06 -52.67 53.58
CA LEU A 10 99.37 -51.51 54.15
C LEU A 10 99.28 -51.63 55.68
N PRO A 11 99.48 -50.53 56.44
CA PRO A 11 99.37 -50.56 57.88
C PRO A 11 97.91 -50.85 58.30
N LEU A 12 97.73 -51.68 59.32
CA LEU A 12 96.43 -52.15 59.81
C LEU A 12 95.40 -51.03 60.09
N ILE A 13 95.84 -49.80 60.36
CA ILE A 13 94.96 -48.64 60.59
C ILE A 13 94.28 -48.21 59.28
N GLU A 14 95.02 -48.18 58.17
CA GLU A 14 94.50 -47.82 56.84
C GLU A 14 93.61 -48.93 56.30
N GLU A 15 94.00 -50.19 56.45
CA GLU A 15 93.15 -51.34 56.13
C GLU A 15 91.82 -51.30 56.90
N ASN A 16 91.85 -51.02 58.21
CA ASN A 16 90.64 -50.86 59.02
C ASN A 16 89.83 -49.58 58.72
N ASN A 17 90.41 -48.58 58.06
CA ASN A 17 89.67 -47.43 57.52
C ASN A 17 88.96 -47.83 56.21
N LEU A 18 89.68 -48.45 55.27
CA LEU A 18 89.14 -48.96 54.00
C LEU A 18 88.01 -49.98 54.24
N ILE A 19 88.13 -50.87 55.22
CA ILE A 19 87.06 -51.82 55.60
C ILE A 19 85.79 -51.09 56.10
N ARG A 20 85.94 -49.93 56.77
CA ARG A 20 84.80 -49.11 57.21
C ARG A 20 84.16 -48.35 56.04
N GLU A 21 84.96 -47.78 55.17
CA GLU A 21 84.50 -47.11 53.95
C GLU A 21 83.78 -48.09 53.00
N ILE A 22 84.34 -49.29 52.79
CA ILE A 22 83.69 -50.38 52.04
C ILE A 22 82.36 -50.81 52.67
N LYS A 23 82.21 -50.76 54.01
CA LYS A 23 80.92 -51.00 54.68
C LYS A 23 79.93 -49.86 54.42
N GLN A 24 80.36 -48.60 54.50
CA GLN A 24 79.52 -47.43 54.19
C GLN A 24 79.06 -47.44 52.72
N LEU A 25 79.97 -47.71 51.77
CA LEU A 25 79.67 -47.81 50.35
C LEU A 25 78.70 -48.97 50.05
N LYS A 26 78.81 -50.11 50.75
CA LYS A 26 77.82 -51.20 50.66
C LYS A 26 76.45 -50.77 51.19
N GLN A 27 76.39 -50.10 52.35
CA GLN A 27 75.13 -49.61 52.90
C GLN A 27 74.48 -48.54 52.01
N LEU A 28 75.26 -47.63 51.42
CA LEU A 28 74.78 -46.62 50.46
C LEU A 28 74.31 -47.25 49.15
N ARG A 29 75.00 -48.28 48.63
CA ARG A 29 74.55 -49.09 47.49
C ARG A 29 73.20 -49.74 47.78
N ASP A 30 73.02 -50.31 48.97
CA ASP A 30 71.79 -51.01 49.35
C ASP A 30 70.62 -50.04 49.60
N GLN A 31 70.90 -48.86 50.15
CA GLN A 31 69.93 -47.76 50.22
C GLN A 31 69.55 -47.24 48.82
N LEU A 32 70.52 -47.06 47.93
CA LEU A 32 70.27 -46.68 46.54
C LEU A 32 69.45 -47.73 45.79
N SER A 33 69.71 -49.03 45.97
CA SER A 33 68.94 -50.10 45.32
C SER A 33 67.51 -50.24 45.85
N SER A 34 67.23 -49.75 47.06
CA SER A 34 65.86 -49.68 47.63
C SER A 34 65.11 -48.39 47.31
N ASN A 35 65.80 -47.33 46.89
CA ASN A 35 65.22 -46.01 46.57
C ASN A 35 65.15 -45.73 45.05
N ILE A 36 65.98 -46.40 44.25
CA ILE A 36 65.69 -46.63 42.84
C ILE A 36 64.43 -47.49 42.79
N GLY A 37 63.33 -46.92 42.29
CA GLY A 37 62.15 -47.69 41.87
C GLY A 37 62.57 -48.77 40.89
N SER A 38 61.86 -49.90 40.87
CA SER A 38 62.31 -51.06 40.11
C SER A 38 62.57 -50.70 38.65
N CYS A 39 63.55 -51.35 38.02
CA CYS A 39 63.94 -51.03 36.65
C CYS A 39 62.75 -51.11 35.67
N VAL A 40 61.75 -51.95 35.98
CA VAL A 40 60.46 -52.04 35.29
C VAL A 40 59.60 -50.78 35.46
N GLU A 41 59.44 -50.26 36.69
CA GLU A 41 58.69 -49.02 36.95
C GLU A 41 59.35 -47.80 36.29
N VAL A 42 60.68 -47.73 36.28
CA VAL A 42 61.43 -46.66 35.60
C VAL A 42 61.23 -46.73 34.08
N GLN A 43 61.30 -47.93 33.49
CA GLN A 43 61.01 -48.12 32.06
C GLN A 43 59.55 -47.76 31.74
N GLN A 44 58.60 -48.24 32.54
CA GLN A 44 57.18 -47.94 32.37
C GLN A 44 56.89 -46.43 32.48
N ALA A 45 57.60 -45.70 33.34
CA ALA A 45 57.50 -44.24 33.43
C ALA A 45 58.04 -43.53 32.18
N LEU A 46 59.09 -44.06 31.54
CA LEU A 46 59.61 -43.55 30.27
C LEU A 46 58.66 -43.85 29.10
N ASP A 47 58.08 -45.05 29.05
CA ASP A 47 57.12 -45.46 28.02
C ASP A 47 55.82 -44.63 28.13
N ASN A 48 55.30 -44.47 29.35
CA ASN A 48 54.17 -43.57 29.65
C ASN A 48 54.48 -42.12 29.25
N ARG A 49 55.70 -41.63 29.51
CA ARG A 49 56.13 -40.29 29.09
C ARG A 49 56.11 -40.15 27.57
N ALA A 50 56.63 -41.12 26.82
CA ALA A 50 56.58 -41.10 25.35
C ALA A 50 55.14 -41.05 24.82
N GLN A 51 54.24 -41.85 25.40
CA GLN A 51 52.81 -41.83 25.09
C GLN A 51 52.17 -40.45 25.38
N ILE A 52 52.54 -39.81 26.49
CA ILE A 52 52.08 -38.45 26.82
C ILE A 52 52.62 -37.41 25.82
N GLU A 53 53.88 -37.49 25.42
CA GLU A 53 54.46 -36.61 24.41
C GLU A 53 53.78 -36.73 23.04
N ASP A 54 53.40 -37.95 22.62
CA ASP A 54 52.64 -38.16 21.38
C ASP A 54 51.18 -37.70 21.49
N ASN A 55 50.52 -37.94 22.62
CA ASN A 55 49.18 -37.38 22.89
C ASN A 55 49.19 -35.85 22.84
N LEU A 56 50.24 -35.19 23.35
CA LEU A 56 50.40 -33.74 23.27
C LEU A 56 50.64 -33.24 21.83
N LYS A 57 51.34 -34.01 20.97
CA LYS A 57 51.48 -33.69 19.54
C LYS A 57 50.12 -33.77 18.82
N ASN A 58 49.33 -34.79 19.12
CA ASN A 58 47.98 -34.97 18.57
C ASN A 58 47.04 -33.84 19.01
N LEU A 59 46.91 -33.57 20.31
CA LEU A 59 46.10 -32.48 20.84
C LEU A 59 46.52 -31.10 20.29
N LYS A 60 47.82 -30.89 20.05
CA LYS A 60 48.31 -29.65 19.41
C LYS A 60 47.88 -29.55 17.95
N SER A 61 47.88 -30.63 17.18
CA SER A 61 47.42 -30.61 15.78
C SER A 61 45.90 -30.40 15.70
N GLU A 62 45.12 -31.04 16.58
CA GLU A 62 43.68 -30.81 16.74
C GLU A 62 43.36 -29.36 17.11
N LEU A 63 44.12 -28.77 18.04
CA LEU A 63 43.96 -27.36 18.43
C LEU A 63 44.26 -26.40 17.27
N HIS A 64 45.25 -26.69 16.43
CA HIS A 64 45.50 -25.92 15.20
C HIS A 64 44.34 -26.05 14.19
N ILE A 65 43.83 -27.27 13.98
CA ILE A 65 42.66 -27.51 13.10
C ILE A 65 41.41 -26.79 13.62
N LEU A 66 41.18 -26.82 14.94
CA LEU A 66 40.04 -26.15 15.58
C LEU A 66 40.17 -24.63 15.49
N LYS A 67 41.36 -24.06 15.72
CA LYS A 67 41.62 -22.62 15.58
C LYS A 67 41.34 -22.13 14.17
N ASN A 68 41.74 -22.88 13.14
CA ASN A 68 41.47 -22.52 11.75
C ASN A 68 39.94 -22.49 11.50
N LYS A 69 39.22 -23.54 11.89
CA LYS A 69 37.75 -23.60 11.79
C LYS A 69 37.04 -22.47 12.53
N VAL A 70 37.54 -22.06 13.71
CA VAL A 70 37.03 -20.88 14.43
C VAL A 70 37.21 -19.62 13.60
N SER A 71 38.41 -19.36 13.04
CA SER A 71 38.65 -18.18 12.21
C SER A 71 37.83 -18.17 10.90
N GLU A 72 37.55 -19.33 10.31
CA GLU A 72 36.63 -19.46 9.16
C GLU A 72 35.20 -19.08 9.54
N VAL A 73 34.71 -19.57 10.68
CA VAL A 73 33.36 -19.25 11.20
C VAL A 73 33.27 -17.78 11.61
N GLU A 74 34.28 -17.21 12.26
CA GLU A 74 34.35 -15.78 12.61
C GLU A 74 34.26 -14.89 11.36
N ALA A 75 35.01 -15.21 10.29
CA ALA A 75 34.94 -14.50 9.03
C ALA A 75 33.54 -14.58 8.38
N VAL A 76 32.88 -15.74 8.45
CA VAL A 76 31.49 -15.92 7.99
C VAL A 76 30.51 -15.11 8.85
N VAL A 77 30.66 -15.10 10.18
CA VAL A 77 29.81 -14.31 11.09
C VAL A 77 29.91 -12.81 10.80
N VAL A 78 31.12 -12.28 10.59
CA VAL A 78 31.33 -10.87 10.18
C VAL A 78 30.73 -10.59 8.80
N ALA A 79 30.89 -11.49 7.83
CA ALA A 79 30.29 -11.34 6.51
C ALA A 79 28.75 -11.42 6.52
N VAL A 80 28.14 -12.04 7.54
CA VAL A 80 26.69 -12.09 7.75
C VAL A 80 26.18 -10.87 8.51
N SER A 81 26.90 -10.37 9.52
CA SER A 81 26.49 -9.18 10.29
C SER A 81 26.49 -7.92 9.42
N LEU A 82 27.49 -7.73 8.55
CA LEU A 82 27.54 -6.61 7.61
C LEU A 82 26.32 -6.59 6.67
N LYS A 83 25.94 -7.75 6.09
CA LYS A 83 24.75 -7.88 5.24
C LYS A 83 23.45 -7.63 6.01
N TYR A 84 23.37 -8.08 7.26
CA TYR A 84 22.23 -7.77 8.12
C TYR A 84 22.12 -6.27 8.43
N GLU A 85 23.24 -5.56 8.61
CA GLU A 85 23.23 -4.12 8.75
C GLU A 85 22.82 -3.38 7.47
N GLU A 86 23.29 -3.82 6.30
CA GLU A 86 22.89 -3.31 4.98
C GLU A 86 21.38 -3.44 4.79
N GLU A 87 20.82 -4.63 4.98
CA GLU A 87 19.36 -4.85 4.90
C GLU A 87 18.58 -4.12 6.01
N SER A 88 19.21 -3.88 7.17
CA SER A 88 18.64 -3.03 8.23
C SER A 88 18.61 -1.55 7.82
N LYS A 89 19.53 -1.08 6.97
CA LYS A 89 19.54 0.29 6.41
C LYS A 89 18.49 0.42 5.30
N THR A 90 18.50 -0.46 4.29
CA THR A 90 17.50 -0.47 3.19
C THR A 90 16.07 -0.60 3.72
N HIS A 91 15.83 -1.42 4.75
CA HIS A 91 14.51 -1.59 5.34
C HIS A 91 14.02 -0.33 6.10
N LYS A 92 14.92 0.48 6.68
CA LYS A 92 14.55 1.77 7.29
C LYS A 92 14.17 2.78 6.20
N GLU A 93 15.00 2.90 5.17
CA GLU A 93 14.76 3.79 4.03
C GLU A 93 13.43 3.47 3.33
N LEU A 94 13.17 2.20 3.01
CA LEU A 94 11.91 1.76 2.39
C LEU A 94 10.69 2.02 3.29
N ARG A 95 10.84 1.83 4.61
CA ARG A 95 9.80 2.13 5.60
C ARG A 95 9.46 3.62 5.64
N ASP A 96 10.46 4.49 5.53
CA ASP A 96 10.29 5.94 5.60
C ASP A 96 9.80 6.53 4.27
N GLN A 97 10.24 5.99 3.14
CA GLN A 97 9.60 6.22 1.82
C GLN A 97 8.12 5.82 1.85
N TYR A 98 7.78 4.67 2.46
CA TYR A 98 6.39 4.24 2.61
C TYR A 98 5.56 5.20 3.50
N LYS A 99 6.12 5.73 4.61
CA LYS A 99 5.47 6.77 5.42
C LYS A 99 5.15 8.01 4.58
N ALA A 100 6.16 8.59 3.93
CA ALA A 100 6.01 9.80 3.12
C ALA A 100 4.99 9.62 1.98
N ALA A 101 5.04 8.50 1.26
CA ALA A 101 4.06 8.17 0.22
C ALA A 101 2.65 7.97 0.81
N ASN A 102 2.53 7.41 2.01
CA ASN A 102 1.25 7.23 2.71
C ASN A 102 0.67 8.54 3.25
N GLU A 103 1.50 9.48 3.70
CA GLU A 103 1.11 10.84 4.12
C GLU A 103 0.64 11.66 2.92
N LEU A 104 1.40 11.68 1.83
CA LEU A 104 0.99 12.30 0.56
C LEU A 104 -0.35 11.75 0.06
N ARG A 105 -0.55 10.43 0.14
CA ARG A 105 -1.80 9.75 -0.19
C ARG A 105 -2.97 10.16 0.73
N GLN A 106 -2.71 10.46 2.00
CA GLN A 106 -3.72 10.95 2.94
C GLN A 106 -4.07 12.42 2.66
N ALA A 107 -3.08 13.29 2.46
CA ALA A 107 -3.28 14.68 2.05
C ALA A 107 -4.09 14.77 0.74
N ALA A 108 -3.74 13.96 -0.27
CA ALA A 108 -4.48 13.88 -1.52
C ALA A 108 -5.95 13.42 -1.34
N ARG A 109 -6.22 12.52 -0.37
CA ARG A 109 -7.59 12.11 0.00
C ARG A 109 -8.37 13.24 0.69
N GLY A 110 -7.74 13.97 1.60
CA GLY A 110 -8.32 15.16 2.23
C GLY A 110 -8.68 16.23 1.19
N ASN A 111 -7.74 16.54 0.29
CA ASN A 111 -7.96 17.48 -0.82
C ASN A 111 -9.11 17.03 -1.73
N LEU A 112 -9.18 15.74 -2.09
CA LEU A 112 -10.31 15.19 -2.86
C LEU A 112 -11.65 15.29 -2.12
N GLN A 113 -11.68 15.12 -0.80
CA GLN A 113 -12.88 15.29 0.01
C GLN A 113 -13.32 16.76 0.08
N ASN A 114 -12.36 17.68 0.24
CA ASN A 114 -12.63 19.13 0.28
C ASN A 114 -13.10 19.65 -1.08
N LEU A 115 -12.50 19.21 -2.19
CA LEU A 115 -12.98 19.51 -3.54
C LEU A 115 -14.39 18.96 -3.78
N ARG A 116 -14.74 17.78 -3.26
CA ARG A 116 -16.11 17.24 -3.33
C ARG A 116 -17.12 18.06 -2.53
N LYS A 117 -16.74 18.57 -1.35
CA LYS A 117 -17.58 19.51 -0.57
C LYS A 117 -17.79 20.82 -1.35
N ALA A 118 -16.72 21.44 -1.83
CA ALA A 118 -16.79 22.68 -2.62
C ALA A 118 -17.63 22.53 -3.91
N LEU A 119 -17.53 21.38 -4.60
CA LEU A 119 -18.38 21.04 -5.75
C LEU A 119 -19.83 20.70 -5.39
N PHE A 120 -20.13 20.39 -4.12
CA PHE A 120 -21.49 20.24 -3.64
C PHE A 120 -22.10 21.61 -3.33
N GLU A 121 -21.40 22.46 -2.56
CA GLU A 121 -21.89 23.81 -2.21
C GLU A 121 -22.11 24.69 -3.45
N LYS A 122 -21.15 24.74 -4.39
CA LYS A 122 -21.33 25.47 -5.67
C LYS A 122 -22.46 24.91 -6.55
N ASN A 123 -23.00 23.74 -6.22
CA ASN A 123 -24.06 23.05 -6.94
C ASN A 123 -25.36 22.95 -6.11
N LYS A 124 -25.40 23.61 -4.94
CA LYS A 124 -26.53 23.64 -3.99
C LYS A 124 -27.78 24.23 -4.65
N HIS A 125 -27.68 25.46 -5.16
CA HIS A 125 -28.81 26.16 -5.80
C HIS A 125 -29.30 25.44 -7.07
N PHE A 126 -28.39 24.91 -7.90
CA PHE A 126 -28.78 24.13 -9.08
C PHE A 126 -29.56 22.86 -8.72
N ARG A 127 -29.20 22.17 -7.62
CA ARG A 127 -29.96 21.03 -7.11
C ARG A 127 -31.33 21.47 -6.60
N MET A 128 -31.39 22.52 -5.78
CA MET A 128 -32.65 23.09 -5.30
C MET A 128 -33.60 23.42 -6.46
N TYR A 129 -33.18 24.24 -7.43
CA TYR A 129 -34.04 24.60 -8.58
C TYR A 129 -34.45 23.41 -9.44
N LYS A 130 -33.64 22.34 -9.48
CA LYS A 130 -34.02 21.10 -10.17
C LYS A 130 -35.07 20.31 -9.38
N ASP A 131 -34.93 20.24 -8.07
CA ASP A 131 -35.90 19.56 -7.21
C ASP A 131 -37.22 20.37 -7.12
N ASP A 132 -37.16 21.70 -7.10
CA ASP A 132 -38.29 22.64 -7.25
C ASP A 132 -39.01 22.45 -8.61
N SER A 133 -38.25 22.29 -9.70
CA SER A 133 -38.82 21.98 -11.02
C SER A 133 -39.54 20.62 -11.03
N ILE A 134 -39.04 19.63 -10.27
CA ILE A 134 -39.67 18.32 -10.12
C ILE A 134 -40.93 18.38 -9.23
N THR A 135 -40.95 19.19 -8.17
CA THR A 135 -42.16 19.39 -7.34
C THR A 135 -43.22 20.19 -8.09
N ALA A 136 -42.86 21.29 -8.76
CA ALA A 136 -43.76 22.02 -9.66
C ALA A 136 -44.39 21.09 -10.73
N SER A 137 -43.57 20.24 -11.36
CA SER A 137 -44.06 19.25 -12.34
C SER A 137 -45.03 18.23 -11.74
N LYS A 138 -44.86 17.84 -10.48
CA LYS A 138 -45.80 16.94 -9.76
C LYS A 138 -47.11 17.65 -9.44
N LEU A 139 -47.06 18.87 -8.92
CA LEU A 139 -48.26 19.67 -8.57
C LEU A 139 -49.09 20.00 -9.82
N ALA A 140 -48.44 20.35 -10.93
CA ALA A 140 -49.09 20.51 -12.23
C ALA A 140 -49.74 19.20 -12.72
N ALA A 141 -49.11 18.03 -12.49
CA ALA A 141 -49.67 16.73 -12.85
C ALA A 141 -50.84 16.30 -11.95
N SER A 142 -50.84 16.67 -10.66
CA SER A 142 -51.99 16.48 -9.76
C SER A 142 -53.08 17.56 -9.92
N LYS A 143 -52.85 18.56 -10.77
CA LYS A 143 -53.71 19.75 -10.97
C LYS A 143 -53.93 20.59 -9.71
N ASP A 144 -53.00 20.54 -8.77
CA ASP A 144 -53.04 21.36 -7.56
C ASP A 144 -52.49 22.76 -7.89
N THR A 145 -53.39 23.65 -8.30
CA THR A 145 -53.06 25.01 -8.74
C THR A 145 -52.68 25.93 -7.58
N GLU A 146 -53.24 25.71 -6.39
CA GLU A 146 -53.01 26.54 -5.21
C GLU A 146 -51.62 26.25 -4.62
N ALA A 147 -51.29 24.97 -4.39
CA ALA A 147 -49.96 24.60 -3.92
C ALA A 147 -48.87 24.92 -4.98
N LEU A 148 -49.18 24.83 -6.28
CA LEU A 148 -48.26 25.25 -7.34
C LEU A 148 -48.02 26.76 -7.31
N HIS A 149 -49.06 27.58 -7.14
CA HIS A 149 -48.93 29.03 -7.02
C HIS A 149 -48.09 29.43 -5.80
N HIS A 150 -48.38 28.84 -4.63
CA HIS A 150 -47.57 29.04 -3.43
C HIS A 150 -46.11 28.58 -3.61
N LEU A 151 -45.86 27.46 -4.30
CA LEU A 151 -44.51 27.00 -4.59
C LEU A 151 -43.74 28.00 -5.48
N CYS A 152 -44.40 28.57 -6.50
CA CYS A 152 -43.79 29.60 -7.35
C CYS A 152 -43.52 30.91 -6.59
N ALA A 153 -44.47 31.39 -5.78
CA ALA A 153 -44.28 32.59 -4.94
C ALA A 153 -43.10 32.40 -3.97
N ASN A 154 -43.11 31.32 -3.19
CA ASN A 154 -42.05 30.96 -2.25
C ASN A 154 -40.68 30.73 -2.93
N GLN A 155 -40.65 30.42 -4.24
CA GLN A 155 -39.40 30.29 -5.01
C GLN A 155 -38.85 31.66 -5.42
N VAL A 156 -39.72 32.61 -5.77
CA VAL A 156 -39.33 34.00 -6.07
C VAL A 156 -38.80 34.68 -4.82
N GLU A 157 -39.49 34.57 -3.68
CA GLU A 157 -39.04 35.12 -2.39
C GLU A 157 -37.63 34.65 -2.02
N LYS A 158 -37.41 33.32 -1.99
CA LYS A 158 -36.08 32.73 -1.72
C LYS A 158 -35.01 33.17 -2.72
N PHE A 159 -35.37 33.40 -3.98
CA PHE A 159 -34.41 33.93 -4.96
C PHE A 159 -34.06 35.39 -4.66
N MET A 160 -35.04 36.22 -4.28
CA MET A 160 -34.82 37.62 -3.92
C MET A 160 -34.03 37.76 -2.62
N ASP A 161 -34.27 36.91 -1.62
CA ASP A 161 -33.47 36.82 -0.40
C ASP A 161 -32.00 36.54 -0.71
N LEU A 162 -31.73 35.51 -1.53
CA LEU A 162 -30.37 35.16 -1.97
C LEU A 162 -29.75 36.26 -2.85
N TRP A 163 -30.53 36.89 -3.73
CA TRP A 163 -30.06 37.98 -4.59
C TRP A 163 -29.64 39.22 -3.77
N ASN A 164 -30.39 39.54 -2.72
CA ASN A 164 -30.12 40.69 -1.86
C ASN A 164 -29.01 40.40 -0.84
N GLY A 165 -29.03 39.23 -0.19
CA GLY A 165 -28.06 38.85 0.84
C GLY A 165 -26.71 38.34 0.33
N ASP A 166 -26.70 37.42 -0.64
CA ASP A 166 -25.48 36.72 -1.05
C ASP A 166 -24.80 37.37 -2.25
N GLU A 167 -23.82 38.23 -1.98
CA GLU A 167 -22.96 38.88 -2.98
C GLU A 167 -22.27 37.89 -3.92
N GLU A 168 -21.81 36.74 -3.40
CA GLU A 168 -21.21 35.67 -4.20
C GLU A 168 -22.23 35.02 -5.16
N PHE A 169 -23.45 34.78 -4.68
CA PHE A 169 -24.54 34.24 -5.50
C PHE A 169 -24.90 35.21 -6.63
N ARG A 170 -25.03 36.52 -6.32
CA ARG A 170 -25.32 37.55 -7.32
C ARG A 170 -24.24 37.59 -8.41
N LYS A 171 -22.96 37.62 -8.02
CA LYS A 171 -21.81 37.59 -8.94
C LYS A 171 -21.80 36.31 -9.80
N GLU A 172 -22.00 35.13 -9.20
CA GLU A 172 -21.98 33.86 -9.93
C GLU A 172 -23.19 33.71 -10.87
N TYR A 173 -24.37 34.21 -10.48
CA TYR A 173 -25.56 34.24 -11.31
C TYR A 173 -25.37 35.15 -12.53
N VAL A 174 -24.87 36.37 -12.34
CA VAL A 174 -24.55 37.30 -13.45
C VAL A 174 -23.50 36.66 -14.36
N ARG A 175 -22.40 36.14 -13.81
CA ARG A 175 -21.30 35.49 -14.56
C ARG A 175 -21.79 34.28 -15.37
N SER A 176 -22.70 33.48 -14.83
CA SER A 176 -23.27 32.31 -15.49
C SER A 176 -24.26 32.71 -16.61
N ASN A 177 -25.10 33.72 -16.35
CA ASN A 177 -26.10 34.17 -17.32
C ASN A 177 -25.54 35.11 -18.40
N MET A 178 -24.39 35.76 -18.18
CA MET A 178 -23.71 36.70 -19.07
C MET A 178 -23.75 36.30 -20.56
N ARG A 179 -23.42 35.05 -20.88
CA ARG A 179 -23.42 34.55 -22.28
C ARG A 179 -24.83 34.43 -22.88
N SER A 180 -25.85 34.27 -22.05
CA SER A 180 -27.27 34.33 -22.46
C SER A 180 -27.77 35.77 -22.54
N THR A 181 -27.34 36.65 -21.65
CA THR A 181 -27.64 38.09 -21.64
C THR A 181 -27.16 38.74 -22.94
N ILE A 182 -25.86 38.61 -23.26
CA ILE A 182 -25.28 39.13 -24.50
C ILE A 182 -25.98 38.54 -25.74
N ARG A 183 -26.36 37.25 -25.72
CA ARG A 183 -27.10 36.63 -26.83
C ARG A 183 -28.51 37.21 -27.01
N ARG A 184 -29.19 37.57 -25.92
CA ARG A 184 -30.59 38.04 -25.94
C ARG A 184 -30.72 39.55 -26.16
N PHE A 185 -29.79 40.32 -25.63
CA PHE A 185 -29.88 41.79 -25.55
C PHE A 185 -28.71 42.52 -26.25
N GLY A 186 -27.65 41.81 -26.62
CA GLY A 186 -26.45 42.37 -27.28
C GLY A 186 -25.41 42.96 -26.32
N THR A 187 -25.86 43.48 -25.18
CA THR A 187 -25.02 44.12 -24.13
C THR A 187 -24.72 43.18 -22.95
N LEU A 188 -23.76 43.57 -22.10
CA LEU A 188 -23.48 42.89 -20.83
C LEU A 188 -24.60 43.12 -19.79
N ASP A 189 -25.09 44.36 -19.71
CA ASP A 189 -26.02 44.85 -18.68
C ASP A 189 -27.48 44.46 -18.93
N GLY A 190 -27.77 43.74 -20.03
CA GLY A 190 -29.12 43.30 -20.39
C GLY A 190 -30.01 44.39 -21.00
N ARG A 191 -29.46 45.58 -21.26
CA ARG A 191 -30.10 46.62 -22.07
C ARG A 191 -30.16 46.20 -23.53
N SER A 192 -31.24 46.52 -24.24
CA SER A 192 -31.27 46.47 -25.70
C SER A 192 -30.24 47.43 -26.28
N LEU A 193 -29.51 47.00 -27.32
CA LEU A 193 -28.57 47.84 -28.07
C LEU A 193 -29.21 49.17 -28.51
N GLY A 194 -28.48 50.26 -28.27
CA GLY A 194 -28.79 51.57 -28.85
C GLY A 194 -28.52 51.64 -30.36
N PRO A 195 -28.98 52.68 -31.07
CA PRO A 195 -28.83 52.82 -32.53
C PRO A 195 -27.37 52.75 -33.01
N ASP A 196 -26.44 53.27 -32.21
CA ASP A 196 -25.02 53.37 -32.53
C ASP A 196 -24.16 52.29 -31.83
N GLU A 197 -24.78 51.37 -31.09
CA GLU A 197 -24.07 50.35 -30.30
C GLU A 197 -23.84 49.06 -31.09
N SER A 198 -22.58 48.58 -31.16
CA SER A 198 -22.25 47.33 -31.84
C SER A 198 -22.42 46.09 -30.93
N PRO A 199 -22.99 44.97 -31.41
CA PRO A 199 -23.19 43.78 -30.58
C PRO A 199 -21.88 43.12 -30.13
N LEU A 200 -21.78 42.74 -28.85
CA LEU A 200 -20.62 41.99 -28.34
C LEU A 200 -20.55 40.57 -28.93
N VAL A 201 -19.57 40.32 -29.80
CA VAL A 201 -19.43 39.06 -30.54
C VAL A 201 -18.99 37.90 -29.61
N LEU A 202 -19.93 36.98 -29.33
CA LEU A 202 -19.69 35.81 -28.48
C LEU A 202 -18.89 34.71 -29.18
N LEU A 203 -17.55 34.74 -29.03
CA LEU A 203 -16.65 33.68 -29.48
C LEU A 203 -17.13 32.26 -29.11
N PRO A 204 -17.07 31.25 -30.01
CA PRO A 204 -17.49 29.87 -29.74
C PRO A 204 -16.80 29.22 -28.52
N VAL A 205 -17.43 28.22 -27.93
CA VAL A 205 -16.98 27.60 -26.65
C VAL A 205 -15.78 26.64 -26.83
N TYR A 206 -15.38 26.34 -28.06
CA TYR A 206 -14.49 25.21 -28.36
C TYR A 206 -13.05 25.37 -27.83
N ASP A 207 -12.56 26.60 -27.63
CA ASP A 207 -11.15 26.86 -27.22
C ASP A 207 -10.87 26.65 -25.72
N VAL A 208 -11.85 26.27 -24.90
CA VAL A 208 -11.59 25.95 -23.48
C VAL A 208 -10.60 24.77 -23.36
N ALA A 209 -10.58 23.86 -24.35
CA ALA A 209 -9.62 22.75 -24.44
C ALA A 209 -8.20 23.18 -24.85
N GLU A 210 -7.97 24.41 -25.32
CA GLU A 210 -6.64 24.98 -25.57
C GLU A 210 -5.97 25.40 -24.26
N ARG A 211 -6.69 26.12 -23.40
CA ARG A 211 -6.16 26.65 -22.13
C ARG A 211 -5.69 25.55 -21.18
N THR A 212 -6.43 24.43 -21.11
CA THR A 212 -6.03 23.28 -20.28
C THR A 212 -4.81 22.53 -20.82
N ARG A 213 -4.46 22.67 -22.11
CA ARG A 213 -3.24 22.09 -22.67
C ARG A 213 -2.01 22.94 -22.37
N LYS A 214 -2.10 24.26 -22.55
CA LYS A 214 -0.95 25.18 -22.39
C LYS A 214 -0.41 25.28 -20.95
N LEU A 215 -1.20 24.94 -19.93
CA LEU A 215 -0.74 24.89 -18.53
C LEU A 215 -0.03 23.58 -18.15
N GLY A 216 -0.17 22.51 -18.95
CA GLY A 216 0.43 21.20 -18.70
C GLY A 216 1.88 21.04 -19.20
N SER A 217 2.47 22.10 -19.77
CA SER A 217 3.77 22.04 -20.49
C SER A 217 4.92 22.77 -19.78
N LYS A 218 4.77 23.17 -18.51
CA LYS A 218 5.85 23.69 -17.67
C LYS A 218 6.07 22.78 -16.46
N THR A 219 6.84 21.71 -16.65
CA THR A 219 7.31 20.81 -15.59
C THR A 219 8.56 20.09 -16.11
N LEU A 220 9.68 20.28 -15.39
CA LEU A 220 11.04 19.83 -15.71
C LEU A 220 11.66 20.46 -16.98
N GLU A 221 12.75 21.21 -16.78
CA GLU A 221 14.07 20.57 -16.92
C GLU A 221 14.83 20.74 -15.59
N VAL A 222 15.73 19.81 -15.29
CA VAL A 222 16.62 19.83 -14.11
C VAL A 222 18.01 19.59 -14.66
N ASP A 223 18.82 20.64 -14.72
CA ASP A 223 20.19 20.52 -15.23
C ASP A 223 21.07 19.82 -14.20
N LEU A 224 21.68 18.72 -14.62
CA LEU A 224 22.56 17.86 -13.81
C LEU A 224 23.89 17.72 -14.55
N VAL A 225 24.78 18.70 -14.35
CA VAL A 225 26.17 18.66 -14.82
C VAL A 225 27.10 18.85 -13.62
N SER A 226 28.07 17.94 -13.48
CA SER A 226 29.12 17.97 -12.45
C SER A 226 30.43 18.54 -13.02
N PRO A 227 31.41 18.91 -12.16
CA PRO A 227 32.33 20.01 -12.45
C PRO A 227 33.59 19.60 -13.23
N ASN A 228 34.28 20.63 -13.77
CA ASN A 228 35.72 20.60 -14.06
C ASN A 228 36.30 22.03 -13.96
N GLU A 229 37.63 22.13 -13.92
CA GLU A 229 38.34 23.21 -13.20
C GLU A 229 38.78 24.44 -14.02
N ALA A 230 39.04 25.52 -13.27
CA ALA A 230 40.08 26.54 -13.47
C ALA A 230 40.25 27.25 -14.83
N ARG A 231 39.80 28.53 -14.88
CA ARG A 231 40.74 29.69 -14.86
C ARG A 231 40.03 31.06 -14.76
N ASN A 232 40.39 31.81 -13.71
CA ASN A 232 40.47 33.28 -13.72
C ASN A 232 41.81 33.69 -14.39
N PRO A 233 42.11 34.98 -14.76
CA PRO A 233 41.57 36.23 -14.17
C PRO A 233 41.31 37.45 -15.11
N THR A 234 40.77 38.55 -14.58
CA THR A 234 41.39 39.92 -14.53
C THR A 234 40.41 41.12 -14.58
N VAL A 235 40.16 41.71 -13.40
CA VAL A 235 40.15 43.16 -13.05
C VAL A 235 39.57 44.22 -14.01
N LYS A 236 38.53 44.96 -13.53
CA LYS A 236 38.42 46.44 -13.36
C LYS A 236 37.00 46.76 -12.83
N VAL A 237 36.73 47.25 -11.62
CA VAL A 237 37.30 48.34 -10.77
C VAL A 237 36.82 49.74 -11.17
N ALA A 238 35.70 50.16 -10.57
CA ALA A 238 35.29 51.52 -10.15
C ALA A 238 33.82 51.41 -9.65
N GLY A 239 33.40 51.82 -8.46
CA GLY A 239 34.11 52.50 -7.37
C GLY A 239 33.64 53.95 -7.22
N ASN A 240 32.82 54.21 -6.20
CA ASN A 240 32.72 55.48 -5.47
C ASN A 240 31.89 55.24 -4.19
N GLU A 241 32.34 55.85 -3.10
CA GLU A 241 31.71 55.86 -1.77
C GLU A 241 30.90 57.20 -1.65
N THR A 242 30.37 57.71 -0.52
CA THR A 242 30.63 57.51 0.91
C THR A 242 29.40 57.98 1.73
N GLU A 243 29.35 57.60 3.03
CA GLU A 243 28.76 58.36 4.16
C GLU A 243 27.21 58.63 4.18
N ASP A 244 26.51 58.72 5.34
CA ASP A 244 26.96 58.64 6.75
C ASP A 244 25.87 58.16 7.75
N GLN A 245 26.32 57.69 8.93
CA GLN A 245 25.71 57.59 10.31
C GLN A 245 24.20 57.34 10.56
N GLU A 246 23.76 56.53 11.55
CA GLU A 246 24.44 55.58 12.48
C GLU A 246 23.61 54.25 12.62
N THR A 247 22.98 53.74 13.71
CA THR A 247 22.85 54.12 15.13
C THR A 247 22.66 52.89 16.07
N VAL A 248 23.46 52.78 17.16
CA VAL A 248 23.21 52.15 18.50
C VAL A 248 22.41 50.81 18.63
N LYS A 249 22.80 49.79 19.44
CA LYS A 249 24.08 49.40 20.11
C LYS A 249 24.00 47.95 20.69
N CYS A 250 25.16 47.32 20.79
CA CYS A 250 25.66 46.06 21.42
C CYS A 250 24.90 45.47 22.66
N ASN A 251 25.07 44.18 23.06
CA ASN A 251 26.30 43.55 23.61
C ASN A 251 26.36 42.00 23.41
N LEU A 252 27.50 41.27 23.29
CA LEU A 252 28.92 41.39 23.78
C LEU A 252 29.09 40.83 25.22
N GLU A 253 29.95 39.87 25.61
CA GLU A 253 31.00 39.03 24.95
C GLU A 253 31.19 37.65 25.68
N ASN A 254 31.91 36.61 25.18
CA ASN A 254 33.35 36.20 25.34
C ASN A 254 33.94 36.20 26.80
N VAL A 255 35.03 35.49 27.19
CA VAL A 255 36.04 34.64 26.48
C VAL A 255 36.68 33.54 27.37
N ASP A 256 37.35 32.62 26.66
CA ASP A 256 38.35 31.56 26.94
C ASP A 256 39.53 31.82 27.95
N THR A 257 40.40 30.81 28.11
CA THR A 257 41.78 30.75 28.67
C THR A 257 41.93 29.97 30.00
N GLY A 258 42.98 29.16 30.14
CA GLY A 258 43.25 28.37 31.37
C GLY A 258 44.70 27.92 31.59
N SER A 259 44.94 27.33 32.77
CA SER A 259 46.18 26.70 33.29
C SER A 259 45.80 25.94 34.60
N GLY A 260 46.61 25.11 35.26
CA GLY A 260 47.93 24.53 34.94
C GLY A 260 48.63 24.00 36.21
N TRP A 261 49.02 22.70 36.20
CA TRP A 261 49.87 21.96 37.17
C TRP A 261 49.30 21.39 38.49
N ASP A 262 49.46 20.05 38.57
CA ASP A 262 49.85 19.13 39.68
C ASP A 262 49.24 19.23 41.11
N GLY A 263 48.97 18.06 41.70
CA GLY A 263 48.35 17.90 43.02
C GLY A 263 47.82 16.47 43.27
N ARG A 264 48.67 15.59 43.82
CA ARG A 264 48.41 14.14 43.94
C ARG A 264 47.86 13.71 45.31
N LYS A 265 46.62 13.17 45.38
CA LYS A 265 46.26 11.91 46.10
C LYS A 265 44.77 11.54 46.08
N ASP A 266 44.51 10.33 46.57
CA ASP A 266 43.27 9.56 46.61
C ASP A 266 42.06 10.24 47.29
N ASP A 267 40.84 9.92 46.83
CA ASP A 267 39.88 9.18 47.67
C ASP A 267 38.81 8.45 46.83
N LYS A 268 38.26 7.34 47.34
CA LYS A 268 37.23 6.52 46.66
C LYS A 268 35.92 6.50 47.43
N ALA A 269 34.95 7.36 47.06
CA ALA A 269 33.68 7.47 47.79
C ALA A 269 32.38 7.55 46.95
N GLU A 270 32.41 8.01 45.69
CA GLU A 270 31.18 8.51 45.02
C GLU A 270 30.60 7.65 43.86
N ASP A 271 31.25 6.54 43.46
CA ASP A 271 30.84 5.73 42.29
C ASP A 271 29.66 4.74 42.55
N VAL A 272 28.80 4.99 43.54
CA VAL A 272 27.71 4.05 43.90
C VAL A 272 26.31 4.58 43.54
N GLN A 273 25.97 5.82 43.90
CA GLN A 273 24.60 6.33 43.78
C GLN A 273 24.11 6.47 42.33
N THR A 274 25.00 6.73 41.37
CA THR A 274 24.64 6.95 39.95
C THR A 274 24.11 5.70 39.23
N LYS A 275 24.40 4.49 39.74
CA LYS A 275 24.02 3.24 39.07
C LYS A 275 22.57 2.83 39.35
N GLU A 276 22.08 3.09 40.56
CA GLU A 276 20.70 2.73 40.95
C GLU A 276 19.65 3.60 40.26
N GLU A 277 19.91 4.90 40.09
CA GLU A 277 19.01 5.81 39.36
C GLU A 277 18.89 5.44 37.87
N LEU A 278 19.99 5.04 37.24
CA LEU A 278 19.98 4.57 35.86
C LEU A 278 19.18 3.26 35.70
N GLU A 279 19.30 2.33 36.65
CA GLU A 279 18.47 1.12 36.65
C GLU A 279 16.97 1.43 36.82
N LEU A 280 16.62 2.39 37.67
CA LEU A 280 15.22 2.81 37.85
C LEU A 280 14.67 3.46 36.58
N ALA A 281 15.45 4.31 35.91
CA ALA A 281 15.07 4.92 34.63
C ALA A 281 14.83 3.86 33.54
N TRP A 282 15.67 2.82 33.44
CA TRP A 282 15.47 1.72 32.50
C TRP A 282 14.22 0.87 32.82
N LYS A 283 13.93 0.65 34.11
CA LYS A 283 12.72 -0.06 34.57
C LYS A 283 11.46 0.73 34.22
N GLU A 284 11.45 2.05 34.43
CA GLU A 284 10.35 2.94 34.01
C GLU A 284 10.16 2.97 32.49
N GLU A 285 11.24 3.11 31.71
CA GLU A 285 11.13 3.17 30.25
C GLU A 285 10.62 1.84 29.68
N GLY A 286 10.99 0.72 30.30
CA GLY A 286 10.43 -0.61 30.01
C GLY A 286 8.92 -0.70 30.27
N LEU A 287 8.45 -0.17 31.40
CA LEU A 287 7.02 -0.11 31.74
C LEU A 287 6.24 0.77 30.74
N ARG A 288 6.78 1.94 30.37
CA ARG A 288 6.16 2.83 29.36
C ARG A 288 6.08 2.15 27.98
N LYS A 289 7.13 1.42 27.57
CA LYS A 289 7.13 0.60 26.33
C LYS A 289 6.09 -0.52 26.37
N LEU A 290 5.90 -1.18 27.51
CA LEU A 290 4.86 -2.19 27.70
C LEU A 290 3.45 -1.60 27.65
N GLU A 291 3.21 -0.44 28.28
CA GLU A 291 1.89 0.21 28.26
C GLU A 291 1.48 0.63 26.84
N ILE A 292 2.41 1.23 26.07
CA ILE A 292 2.20 1.56 24.66
C ILE A 292 1.88 0.28 23.85
N ALA A 293 2.57 -0.83 24.11
CA ALA A 293 2.30 -2.11 23.46
C ALA A 293 0.94 -2.73 23.84
N VAL A 294 0.41 -2.46 25.04
CA VAL A 294 -0.95 -2.85 25.46
C VAL A 294 -1.98 -1.98 24.74
N ARG A 295 -1.87 -0.65 24.81
CA ARG A 295 -2.77 0.30 24.13
C ARG A 295 -2.88 0.02 22.62
N LEU A 296 -1.76 -0.33 21.97
CA LEU A 296 -1.73 -0.73 20.54
C LEU A 296 -2.42 -2.09 20.26
N LYS A 297 -2.43 -3.03 21.22
CA LYS A 297 -3.18 -4.30 21.09
C LYS A 297 -4.68 -4.09 21.26
N GLU A 298 -5.08 -3.19 22.16
CA GLU A 298 -6.49 -2.83 22.37
C GLU A 298 -7.08 -2.08 21.17
N GLN A 299 -6.33 -1.13 20.59
CA GLN A 299 -6.73 -0.46 19.34
C GLN A 299 -7.01 -1.47 18.21
N ARG A 300 -6.14 -2.47 18.00
CA ARG A 300 -6.37 -3.53 17.00
C ARG A 300 -7.64 -4.33 17.26
N ARG A 301 -7.92 -4.71 18.52
CA ARG A 301 -9.16 -5.39 18.90
C ARG A 301 -10.40 -4.53 18.59
N LEU A 302 -10.35 -3.22 18.85
CA LEU A 302 -11.43 -2.30 18.52
C LEU A 302 -11.63 -2.16 17.01
N GLU A 303 -10.55 -2.04 16.23
CA GLU A 303 -10.61 -2.02 14.76
C GLU A 303 -11.22 -3.31 14.18
N GLU A 304 -10.83 -4.48 14.70
CA GLU A 304 -11.39 -5.77 14.32
C GLU A 304 -12.90 -5.86 14.62
N ILE A 305 -13.34 -5.39 15.80
CA ILE A 305 -14.76 -5.32 16.18
C ILE A 305 -15.55 -4.37 15.26
N ILE A 306 -14.99 -3.21 14.93
CA ILE A 306 -15.62 -2.23 14.00
C ILE A 306 -15.74 -2.84 12.60
N LYS A 307 -14.67 -3.48 12.11
CA LYS A 307 -14.61 -4.15 10.80
C LYS A 307 -15.58 -5.32 10.70
N ALA A 308 -15.75 -6.09 11.79
CA ALA A 308 -16.75 -7.15 11.89
C ALA A 308 -18.19 -6.60 11.86
N LYS A 309 -18.47 -5.53 12.62
CA LYS A 309 -19.78 -4.84 12.60
C LYS A 309 -20.11 -4.30 11.19
N GLU A 310 -19.17 -3.64 10.52
CA GLU A 310 -19.36 -3.13 9.15
C GLU A 310 -19.58 -4.27 8.14
N ALA A 311 -18.90 -5.42 8.32
CA ALA A 311 -19.11 -6.61 7.48
C ALA A 311 -20.51 -7.22 7.66
N LEU A 312 -21.03 -7.29 8.90
CA LEU A 312 -22.41 -7.72 9.18
C LEU A 312 -23.43 -6.74 8.60
N GLU A 313 -23.18 -5.43 8.71
CA GLU A 313 -24.05 -4.39 8.18
C GLU A 313 -24.11 -4.43 6.63
N ARG A 314 -22.98 -4.67 5.96
CA ARG A 314 -22.95 -4.94 4.50
C ARG A 314 -23.73 -6.22 4.13
N LYS A 315 -23.72 -7.27 4.96
CA LYS A 315 -24.55 -8.47 4.74
C LYS A 315 -26.04 -8.13 4.87
N LYS A 316 -26.45 -7.38 5.92
CA LYS A 316 -27.83 -6.91 6.11
C LYS A 316 -28.32 -6.08 4.91
N ARG A 317 -27.59 -5.02 4.53
CA ARG A 317 -27.91 -4.18 3.36
C ARG A 317 -28.02 -4.95 2.05
N ASN A 318 -27.30 -6.06 1.89
CA ASN A 318 -27.43 -6.93 0.70
C ASN A 318 -28.65 -7.87 0.79
N ALA A 319 -29.01 -8.35 1.99
CA ALA A 319 -30.21 -9.17 2.22
C ALA A 319 -31.50 -8.34 2.05
N GLU A 320 -31.58 -7.16 2.68
CA GLU A 320 -32.69 -6.20 2.53
C GLU A 320 -32.90 -5.84 1.05
N LYS A 321 -31.81 -5.56 0.33
CA LYS A 321 -31.83 -5.27 -1.10
C LYS A 321 -32.20 -6.48 -1.97
N ALA A 322 -32.08 -7.70 -1.47
CA ALA A 322 -32.57 -8.90 -2.12
C ALA A 322 -34.07 -9.11 -1.84
N GLN A 323 -34.53 -8.88 -0.59
CA GLN A 323 -35.93 -8.94 -0.17
C GLN A 323 -36.79 -7.92 -0.94
N LEU A 324 -36.40 -6.64 -0.94
CA LEU A 324 -37.06 -5.59 -1.73
C LEU A 324 -37.11 -5.90 -3.24
N ARG A 325 -36.13 -6.66 -3.76
CA ARG A 325 -36.12 -7.12 -5.17
C ARG A 325 -37.01 -8.33 -5.41
N ALA A 326 -37.25 -9.16 -4.40
CA ALA A 326 -38.20 -10.27 -4.46
C ALA A 326 -39.64 -9.75 -4.34
N GLU A 327 -39.91 -8.84 -3.41
CA GLU A 327 -41.21 -8.17 -3.23
C GLU A 327 -41.65 -7.42 -4.50
N LEU A 328 -40.76 -6.61 -5.08
CA LEU A 328 -41.04 -5.87 -6.33
C LEU A 328 -41.20 -6.81 -7.55
N ARG A 329 -40.72 -8.06 -7.47
CA ARG A 329 -41.03 -9.10 -8.47
C ARG A 329 -42.40 -9.74 -8.20
N ALA A 330 -42.69 -10.11 -6.95
CA ALA A 330 -43.95 -10.70 -6.53
C ALA A 330 -45.15 -9.76 -6.80
N GLN A 331 -45.02 -8.46 -6.52
CA GLN A 331 -46.01 -7.44 -6.86
C GLN A 331 -46.31 -7.40 -8.37
N LYS A 332 -45.26 -7.42 -9.21
CA LYS A 332 -45.42 -7.41 -10.68
C LYS A 332 -46.02 -8.70 -11.23
N GLU A 333 -45.73 -9.84 -10.60
CA GLU A 333 -46.33 -11.12 -10.96
C GLU A 333 -47.80 -11.19 -10.53
N ALA A 334 -48.16 -10.65 -9.36
CA ALA A 334 -49.54 -10.50 -8.90
C ALA A 334 -50.34 -9.57 -9.83
N GLU A 335 -49.80 -8.39 -10.14
CA GLU A 335 -50.41 -7.41 -11.08
C GLU A 335 -50.66 -8.03 -12.47
N GLN A 336 -49.75 -8.87 -12.96
CA GLN A 336 -49.93 -9.60 -14.22
C GLN A 336 -51.01 -10.69 -14.10
N LYS A 337 -51.02 -11.45 -13.01
CA LYS A 337 -52.04 -12.50 -12.73
C LYS A 337 -53.44 -11.91 -12.56
N GLU A 338 -53.58 -10.73 -11.96
CA GLU A 338 -54.85 -10.00 -11.88
C GLU A 338 -55.32 -9.51 -13.24
N LYS A 339 -54.44 -8.88 -14.03
CA LYS A 339 -54.76 -8.47 -15.41
C LYS A 339 -55.08 -9.66 -16.33
N GLU A 340 -54.56 -10.84 -16.03
CA GLU A 340 -54.96 -12.07 -16.73
C GLU A 340 -56.32 -12.59 -16.27
N ARG A 341 -56.59 -12.61 -14.96
CA ARG A 341 -57.91 -12.96 -14.39
C ARG A 341 -59.02 -12.04 -14.92
N GLU A 342 -58.78 -10.73 -14.95
CA GLU A 342 -59.69 -9.74 -15.51
C GLU A 342 -59.98 -10.01 -17.00
N LYS A 343 -58.95 -10.27 -17.82
CA LYS A 343 -59.11 -10.66 -19.23
C LYS A 343 -59.86 -11.99 -19.39
N ARG A 344 -59.71 -12.94 -18.46
CA ARG A 344 -60.47 -14.20 -18.43
C ARG A 344 -61.94 -13.98 -18.05
N LEU A 345 -62.24 -13.03 -17.15
CA LEU A 345 -63.61 -12.63 -16.79
C LEU A 345 -64.31 -11.88 -17.95
N ARG A 346 -63.68 -10.85 -18.52
CA ARG A 346 -64.18 -10.13 -19.71
C ARG A 346 -64.42 -11.03 -20.92
N LYS A 347 -63.72 -12.17 -21.02
CA LYS A 347 -63.96 -13.22 -22.04
C LYS A 347 -65.12 -14.17 -21.70
N LYS A 348 -65.47 -14.34 -20.43
CA LYS A 348 -66.64 -15.11 -19.99
C LYS A 348 -67.93 -14.29 -20.13
N GLU A 349 -67.90 -13.02 -19.73
CA GLU A 349 -69.01 -12.07 -19.91
C GLU A 349 -69.45 -12.01 -21.38
N ARG A 350 -68.50 -11.75 -22.29
CA ARG A 350 -68.69 -11.81 -23.75
C ARG A 350 -69.10 -13.15 -24.33
N LYS A 351 -69.11 -14.24 -23.54
CA LYS A 351 -69.64 -15.55 -23.94
C LYS A 351 -71.04 -15.82 -23.35
N ASN A 352 -71.43 -15.13 -22.29
CA ASN A 352 -72.76 -15.22 -21.69
C ASN A 352 -73.78 -14.28 -22.37
N GLU A 353 -73.33 -13.18 -23.00
CA GLU A 353 -74.19 -12.24 -23.73
C GLU A 353 -74.53 -12.69 -25.18
N GLY A 354 -74.05 -13.88 -25.61
CA GLY A 354 -74.19 -14.38 -26.97
C GLY A 354 -75.31 -15.39 -27.19
N GLY A 355 -76.56 -14.92 -27.32
CA GLY A 355 -77.68 -15.74 -27.83
C GLY A 355 -77.60 -15.99 -29.35
N PRO A 356 -78.17 -17.08 -29.90
CA PRO A 356 -77.67 -17.65 -31.16
C PRO A 356 -78.61 -17.57 -32.39
N ILE A 357 -78.10 -17.01 -33.50
CA ILE A 357 -78.51 -17.26 -34.90
C ILE A 357 -77.25 -17.04 -35.78
N GLY A 358 -76.86 -17.85 -36.76
CA GLY A 358 -77.33 -19.17 -37.20
C GLY A 358 -76.67 -19.58 -38.53
N ASP A 359 -76.22 -20.84 -38.66
CA ASP A 359 -75.63 -21.50 -39.85
C ASP A 359 -74.35 -20.86 -40.49
N VAL A 360 -73.48 -21.56 -41.24
CA VAL A 360 -73.60 -22.85 -41.96
C VAL A 360 -72.45 -23.83 -41.63
N MET A 361 -72.74 -25.14 -41.71
CA MET A 361 -71.85 -26.33 -41.91
C MET A 361 -70.59 -26.04 -42.78
N ARG A 362 -69.43 -26.76 -42.76
CA ARG A 362 -69.14 -28.21 -42.62
C ARG A 362 -67.61 -28.40 -42.43
N SER A 363 -67.12 -28.96 -41.33
CA SER A 363 -66.74 -30.37 -41.06
C SER A 363 -65.45 -30.90 -41.75
N GLY A 364 -64.62 -31.66 -41.00
CA GLY A 364 -63.28 -32.15 -41.37
C GLY A 364 -62.18 -31.48 -40.52
N ILE A 365 -61.79 -31.93 -39.31
CA ILE A 365 -61.25 -33.26 -38.90
C ILE A 365 -59.95 -33.53 -39.70
N ASN A 366 -58.75 -33.57 -39.11
CA ASN A 366 -58.38 -34.36 -37.92
C ASN A 366 -57.25 -33.75 -37.04
N MET A 367 -56.93 -34.41 -35.91
CA MET A 367 -55.81 -34.09 -35.01
C MET A 367 -54.58 -34.98 -35.24
N ASN A 368 -53.36 -34.43 -35.02
CA ASN A 368 -52.26 -34.97 -34.16
C ASN A 368 -51.07 -33.98 -34.23
N GLU A 369 -50.46 -33.53 -33.13
CA GLU A 369 -49.55 -34.20 -32.16
C GLU A 369 -48.10 -34.39 -32.66
N ASN A 370 -47.18 -34.29 -31.69
CA ASN A 370 -45.74 -34.64 -31.75
C ASN A 370 -44.83 -33.79 -32.65
N GLU A 371 -43.52 -33.71 -32.39
CA GLU A 371 -42.82 -33.53 -31.10
C GLU A 371 -41.39 -33.00 -31.39
N SER A 372 -40.61 -32.67 -30.35
CA SER A 372 -39.14 -32.80 -30.28
C SER A 372 -38.23 -32.34 -31.46
N ARG A 373 -37.37 -31.35 -31.17
CA ARG A 373 -35.91 -31.33 -31.50
C ARG A 373 -35.47 -31.13 -32.98
N GLU A 374 -34.23 -30.69 -33.29
CA GLU A 374 -33.23 -29.85 -32.59
C GLU A 374 -32.27 -29.24 -33.66
N ALA A 375 -31.53 -28.19 -33.28
CA ALA A 375 -30.24 -27.75 -33.83
C ALA A 375 -30.10 -27.20 -35.29
N ALA A 376 -29.17 -26.23 -35.41
CA ALA A 376 -28.35 -25.85 -36.58
C ALA A 376 -29.01 -25.26 -37.86
N MET A 377 -28.31 -24.45 -38.69
CA MET A 377 -27.26 -23.44 -38.44
C MET A 377 -27.06 -22.60 -39.73
N ASP A 378 -27.07 -21.26 -39.64
CA ASP A 378 -26.67 -20.30 -40.72
C ASP A 378 -27.42 -20.43 -42.09
N GLU A 379 -27.33 -19.55 -43.10
CA GLU A 379 -26.80 -18.16 -43.20
C GLU A 379 -27.67 -17.30 -44.18
N CYS A 380 -27.43 -15.97 -44.14
CA CYS A 380 -27.59 -14.92 -45.18
C CYS A 380 -28.49 -15.08 -46.46
N GLY A 381 -29.26 -14.01 -46.78
CA GLY A 381 -29.87 -13.74 -48.12
C GLY A 381 -31.36 -13.34 -48.02
N GLN A 382 -31.82 -12.11 -48.29
CA GLN A 382 -31.90 -11.34 -49.56
C GLN A 382 -32.81 -12.00 -50.63
N ALA A 383 -33.79 -11.32 -51.27
CA ALA A 383 -34.37 -9.97 -51.08
C ALA A 383 -35.74 -9.85 -51.82
N THR A 384 -36.14 -8.61 -52.19
CA THR A 384 -37.30 -8.20 -53.06
C THR A 384 -38.68 -8.14 -52.37
N VAL A 385 -39.39 -6.99 -52.27
CA VAL A 385 -40.15 -6.17 -53.27
C VAL A 385 -41.54 -6.78 -53.58
N ALA A 386 -42.69 -6.07 -53.60
CA ALA A 386 -43.04 -4.64 -53.45
C ALA A 386 -44.32 -4.46 -52.56
N ALA A 387 -44.43 -3.46 -51.69
CA ALA A 387 -44.87 -2.06 -51.95
C ALA A 387 -46.37 -1.87 -52.32
N GLY A 388 -47.22 -1.63 -51.31
CA GLY A 388 -48.58 -1.07 -51.47
C GLY A 388 -48.68 0.29 -50.76
N LYS A 389 -48.82 1.39 -51.52
CA LYS A 389 -48.81 2.77 -51.00
C LYS A 389 -50.24 3.32 -50.87
N LYS A 390 -50.53 4.07 -49.80
CA LYS A 390 -51.28 5.35 -49.87
C LYS A 390 -50.64 6.35 -48.90
N THR A 391 -50.88 7.64 -49.15
CA THR A 391 -50.01 8.74 -48.73
C THR A 391 -50.83 9.93 -48.26
N HIS A 392 -50.42 10.58 -47.17
CA HIS A 392 -50.68 12.01 -46.97
C HIS A 392 -49.37 12.73 -46.69
N GLN A 393 -49.15 13.84 -47.38
CA GLN A 393 -47.95 14.67 -47.29
C GLN A 393 -48.21 15.87 -46.37
N CYS A 394 -47.20 16.30 -45.63
CA CYS A 394 -47.09 17.71 -45.26
C CYS A 394 -45.61 18.14 -45.32
N THR A 395 -45.41 19.28 -45.98
CA THR A 395 -44.24 20.18 -46.10
C THR A 395 -42.80 19.72 -45.78
N LYS A 396 -41.87 20.21 -46.60
CA LYS A 396 -40.43 19.91 -46.55
C LYS A 396 -39.66 20.94 -45.71
N GLN A 397 -38.69 20.49 -44.92
CA GLN A 397 -37.47 21.26 -44.64
C GLN A 397 -36.24 20.37 -44.82
N SER A 398 -35.14 20.98 -45.25
CA SER A 398 -33.94 20.30 -45.76
C SER A 398 -33.06 19.74 -44.64
N LYS A 399 -32.77 18.44 -44.68
CA LYS A 399 -31.76 17.81 -43.82
C LYS A 399 -30.40 17.88 -44.49
N THR A 400 -29.43 18.49 -43.83
CA THR A 400 -28.00 18.36 -44.19
C THR A 400 -27.50 16.94 -43.92
N LYS A 401 -26.42 16.54 -44.60
CA LYS A 401 -25.94 15.15 -44.64
C LYS A 401 -25.50 14.66 -43.25
N SER A 402 -26.11 13.57 -42.77
CA SER A 402 -25.75 12.96 -41.49
C SER A 402 -24.58 11.98 -41.63
N THR A 403 -23.40 12.37 -41.17
CA THR A 403 -22.29 11.42 -40.93
C THR A 403 -22.71 10.42 -39.86
N PRO A 404 -22.52 9.09 -40.05
CA PRO A 404 -22.95 8.10 -39.07
C PRO A 404 -22.10 8.19 -37.79
N LEU A 405 -22.75 8.53 -36.67
CA LEU A 405 -22.12 8.46 -35.35
C LEU A 405 -21.78 7.01 -35.00
N PRO A 406 -20.54 6.71 -34.53
CA PRO A 406 -20.19 5.36 -34.11
C PRO A 406 -21.04 4.95 -32.89
N PRO A 407 -21.60 3.73 -32.86
CA PRO A 407 -22.50 3.31 -31.80
C PRO A 407 -21.81 3.30 -30.43
N LEU A 408 -22.57 3.62 -29.37
CA LEU A 408 -22.09 3.69 -27.99
C LEU A 408 -21.64 2.31 -27.45
N ARG A 409 -20.40 1.97 -27.79
CA ARG A 409 -19.73 0.69 -27.60
C ARG A 409 -19.50 0.42 -26.10
N ASN A 410 -20.40 -0.33 -25.49
CA ASN A 410 -20.46 -0.68 -24.06
C ASN A 410 -19.10 -1.02 -23.41
N LYS A 411 -18.43 -0.01 -22.83
CA LYS A 411 -17.09 -0.13 -22.23
C LYS A 411 -17.06 -1.05 -20.98
N SER A 412 -18.20 -1.26 -20.32
CA SER A 412 -18.34 -2.11 -19.13
C SER A 412 -18.08 -3.59 -19.40
N LYS A 413 -18.65 -4.16 -20.47
CA LYS A 413 -18.45 -5.58 -20.85
C LYS A 413 -16.97 -5.90 -21.09
N ARG A 414 -16.23 -4.98 -21.72
CA ARG A 414 -14.78 -5.12 -21.94
C ARG A 414 -13.97 -5.07 -20.64
N ARG A 415 -14.32 -4.19 -19.70
CA ARG A 415 -13.68 -4.20 -18.37
C ARG A 415 -13.91 -5.52 -17.63
N LEU A 416 -15.12 -6.08 -17.67
CA LEU A 416 -15.40 -7.41 -17.09
C LEU A 416 -14.59 -8.50 -17.77
N GLN A 417 -14.45 -8.49 -19.10
CA GLN A 417 -13.58 -9.44 -19.82
C GLN A 417 -12.09 -9.26 -19.48
N GLN A 418 -11.62 -8.04 -19.23
CA GLN A 418 -10.25 -7.77 -18.77
C GLN A 418 -10.03 -8.30 -17.34
N TRP A 419 -10.95 -8.03 -16.40
CA TRP A 419 -10.89 -8.58 -15.05
C TRP A 419 -10.95 -10.12 -15.04
N LEU A 420 -11.81 -10.74 -15.86
CA LEU A 420 -11.85 -12.20 -16.01
C LEU A 420 -10.53 -12.78 -16.54
N ARG A 421 -9.90 -12.12 -17.52
CA ARG A 421 -8.57 -12.54 -18.01
C ARG A 421 -7.50 -12.42 -16.94
N ILE A 422 -7.47 -11.31 -16.19
CA ILE A 422 -6.54 -11.09 -15.07
C ILE A 422 -6.71 -12.17 -13.98
N ILE A 423 -7.96 -12.46 -13.59
CA ILE A 423 -8.28 -13.51 -12.62
C ILE A 423 -7.83 -14.88 -13.11
N LEU A 424 -8.11 -15.22 -14.39
CA LEU A 424 -7.65 -16.48 -15.00
C LEU A 424 -6.12 -16.59 -14.98
N THR A 425 -5.40 -15.53 -15.36
CA THR A 425 -3.92 -15.53 -15.31
C THR A 425 -3.38 -15.65 -13.89
N SER A 426 -4.00 -15.02 -12.88
CA SER A 426 -3.56 -15.18 -11.49
C SER A 426 -3.82 -16.59 -10.97
N ILE A 427 -4.91 -17.25 -11.36
CA ILE A 427 -5.19 -18.65 -11.00
C ILE A 427 -4.13 -19.56 -11.62
N VAL A 428 -3.77 -19.37 -12.90
CA VAL A 428 -2.71 -20.16 -13.55
C VAL A 428 -1.35 -19.98 -12.86
N VAL A 429 -0.98 -18.75 -12.49
CA VAL A 429 0.26 -18.49 -11.74
C VAL A 429 0.25 -19.14 -10.35
N ILE A 430 -0.88 -19.09 -9.64
CA ILE A 430 -1.02 -19.76 -8.33
C ILE A 430 -0.92 -21.29 -8.49
N VAL A 431 -1.54 -21.88 -9.52
CA VAL A 431 -1.45 -23.32 -9.81
C VAL A 431 -0.03 -23.73 -10.15
N LEU A 432 0.68 -22.97 -11.01
CA LEU A 432 2.09 -23.23 -11.32
C LEU A 432 3.01 -23.10 -10.09
N PHE A 433 2.77 -22.09 -9.25
CA PHE A 433 3.49 -21.91 -7.99
C PHE A 433 3.24 -23.08 -7.02
N LEU A 434 2.01 -23.58 -6.93
CA LEU A 434 1.69 -24.76 -6.10
C LEU A 434 2.34 -26.03 -6.67
N LEU A 435 2.29 -26.29 -7.98
CA LEU A 435 2.95 -27.45 -8.59
C LEU A 435 4.48 -27.40 -8.41
N GLY A 436 5.11 -26.23 -8.59
CA GLY A 436 6.54 -26.05 -8.33
C GLY A 436 6.93 -26.34 -6.87
N ASN A 437 6.13 -25.86 -5.91
CA ASN A 437 6.35 -26.13 -4.50
C ASN A 437 6.06 -27.59 -4.10
N ILE A 438 5.11 -28.29 -4.74
CA ILE A 438 4.86 -29.72 -4.50
C ILE A 438 6.11 -30.55 -4.79
N GLY A 439 6.85 -30.24 -5.86
CA GLY A 439 8.15 -30.86 -6.13
C GLY A 439 9.20 -30.57 -5.05
N PHE A 440 9.26 -29.32 -4.57
CA PHE A 440 10.16 -28.92 -3.50
C PHE A 440 9.87 -29.69 -2.19
N PHE A 441 8.62 -29.71 -1.73
CA PHE A 441 8.22 -30.44 -0.52
C PHE A 441 8.34 -31.97 -0.64
N ALA A 442 8.15 -32.53 -1.83
CA ALA A 442 8.42 -33.96 -2.07
C ALA A 442 9.91 -34.30 -1.85
N SER A 443 10.82 -33.48 -2.39
CA SER A 443 12.27 -33.69 -2.23
C SER A 443 12.75 -33.58 -0.77
N LEU A 444 12.13 -32.70 0.03
CA LEU A 444 12.41 -32.59 1.46
C LEU A 444 11.96 -33.85 2.22
N LYS A 445 10.77 -34.37 1.91
CA LYS A 445 10.27 -35.61 2.55
C LYS A 445 11.12 -36.84 2.21
N GLN A 446 11.67 -36.89 1.00
CA GLN A 446 12.54 -38.00 0.57
C GLN A 446 13.92 -37.97 1.24
N ARG A 447 14.37 -36.85 1.81
CA ARG A 447 15.60 -36.75 2.62
C ARG A 447 15.44 -37.15 4.09
N GLN A 448 14.21 -37.41 4.58
CA GLN A 448 13.98 -37.85 5.96
C GLN A 448 13.87 -39.39 6.10
N ASN A 449 13.78 -40.12 4.99
CA ASN A 449 13.65 -41.58 4.97
C ASN A 449 14.86 -42.23 4.28
N VAL A 450 16.03 -42.17 4.93
CA VAL A 450 17.18 -43.04 4.66
C VAL A 450 17.64 -43.57 6.03
N PRO A 451 17.76 -44.91 6.23
CA PRO A 451 18.22 -45.50 7.48
C PRO A 451 19.75 -45.39 7.66
#